data_AF-G5JJV8-F1
#
_entry.id   AF-G5JJV8-F1
#
_cell.length_a   1.000
_cell.length_b   1.000
_cell.length_c   1.000
_cell.angle_alpha   90.00
_cell.angle_beta   90.00
_cell.angle_gamma   90.00
#
_symmetry.space_group_name_H-M   'P 1'
#
loop_
_entity.id
_entity.type
_entity.pdbx_description
1 polymer ?
#
loop_
_entity_poly.entity_id
_entity_poly.type
_entity_poly.pdbx_seq_one_letter_code
_entity_poly.pdbx_strand_id
1 'polypeptide(L)'
;MKHTLLRIANELNELLLHSDIEAWCQFKKRDDGSVTVDFTHFDDSYRHSNKSLMIYPHHSDEEAQEVYEQMKLVIAGEELIDETNSNSSN
;
A
#
# COMPACT_ATOMS: atom_id res chain seq x y z
N MET A 1 -12.32 5.61 -9.81
CA MET A 1 -11.79 4.77 -8.73
C MET A 1 -11.50 3.31 -9.08
N LYS A 2 -12.44 2.43 -9.49
CA LYS A 2 -12.09 1.01 -9.73
C LYS A 2 -10.95 0.80 -10.75
N HIS A 3 -10.94 1.54 -11.86
CA HIS A 3 -9.84 1.50 -12.83
C HIS A 3 -8.53 2.06 -12.26
N THR A 4 -8.60 3.10 -11.40
CA THR A 4 -7.45 3.68 -10.71
C THR A 4 -6.81 2.68 -9.76
N LEU A 5 -7.60 2.02 -8.91
CA LEU A 5 -7.13 0.98 -8.00
C LEU A 5 -6.51 -0.19 -8.76
N LEU A 6 -7.12 -0.61 -9.87
CA LEU A 6 -6.58 -1.66 -10.73
C LEU A 6 -5.21 -1.29 -11.30
N ARG A 7 -5.10 -0.08 -11.85
CA ARG A 7 -3.84 0.46 -12.38
C ARG A 7 -2.75 0.48 -11.29
N ILE A 8 -3.06 1.07 -10.13
CA ILE A 8 -2.13 1.18 -9.02
C ILE A 8 -1.63 -0.20 -8.56
N ALA A 9 -2.55 -1.16 -8.32
CA ALA A 9 -2.16 -2.48 -7.86
C ALA A 9 -1.27 -3.20 -8.89
N ASN A 10 -1.55 -3.07 -10.19
CA ASN A 10 -0.73 -3.67 -11.24
C ASN A 10 0.68 -3.06 -11.28
N GLU A 11 0.78 -1.73 -11.25
CA GLU A 11 2.07 -1.03 -11.25
C GLU A 11 2.91 -1.38 -10.01
N LEU A 12 2.29 -1.42 -8.83
CA LEU A 12 3.00 -1.81 -7.60
C LEU A 12 3.47 -3.28 -7.64
N ASN A 13 2.66 -4.19 -8.18
CA ASN A 13 3.06 -5.60 -8.34
C ASN A 13 4.18 -5.77 -9.37
N GLU A 14 4.19 -4.97 -10.44
CA GLU A 14 5.29 -4.95 -11.42
C GLU A 14 6.59 -4.48 -10.76
N LEU A 15 6.53 -3.43 -9.92
CA LEU A 15 7.69 -2.97 -9.16
C LEU A 15 8.17 -4.02 -8.14
N LEU A 16 7.25 -4.66 -7.41
CA LEU A 16 7.57 -5.71 -6.44
C LEU A 16 8.26 -6.92 -7.09
N LEU A 17 7.87 -7.28 -8.32
CA LEU A 17 8.51 -8.37 -9.07
C LEU A 17 10.03 -8.15 -9.25
N HIS A 18 10.47 -6.90 -9.27
CA HIS A 18 11.85 -6.49 -9.48
C HIS A 18 12.55 -5.99 -8.21
N SER A 19 11.88 -6.06 -7.07
CA SER A 19 12.43 -5.60 -5.79
C SER A 19 13.02 -6.74 -4.97
N ASP A 20 13.98 -6.40 -4.12
CA ASP A 20 14.60 -7.31 -3.15
C ASP A 20 13.86 -7.34 -1.79
N ILE A 21 12.83 -6.51 -1.61
CA ILE A 21 12.07 -6.46 -0.35
C ILE A 21 11.06 -7.61 -0.22
N GLU A 22 10.72 -7.98 1.01
CA GLU A 22 9.61 -8.90 1.28
C GLU A 22 8.31 -8.11 1.48
N ALA A 23 7.46 -8.08 0.45
CA ALA A 23 6.18 -7.37 0.51
C ALA A 23 5.14 -7.99 -0.43
N TRP A 24 3.88 -7.60 -0.25
CA TRP A 24 2.78 -7.99 -1.11
C TRP A 24 1.82 -6.82 -1.35
N CYS A 25 1.21 -6.81 -2.54
CA CYS A 25 0.21 -5.83 -2.95
C CYS A 25 -1.02 -6.57 -3.51
N GLN A 26 -2.19 -6.37 -2.91
CA GLN A 26 -3.40 -7.07 -3.31
C GLN A 26 -4.67 -6.24 -3.20
N PHE A 27 -5.73 -6.70 -3.87
CA PHE A 27 -7.07 -6.21 -3.60
C PHE A 27 -7.64 -6.88 -2.35
N LYS A 28 -8.25 -6.09 -1.47
CA LYS A 28 -9.00 -6.61 -0.33
C LYS A 28 -10.44 -6.11 -0.35
N LYS A 29 -11.38 -7.04 -0.25
CA LYS A 29 -12.79 -6.71 0.01
C LYS A 29 -12.95 -6.41 1.50
N ARG A 30 -13.61 -5.30 1.81
CA ARG A 30 -13.93 -4.87 3.17
C ARG A 30 -15.36 -5.24 3.52
N ASP A 31 -15.68 -5.20 4.81
CA ASP A 31 -16.99 -5.62 5.34
C ASP A 31 -18.15 -4.75 4.83
N ASP A 32 -17.85 -3.50 4.47
CA ASP A 32 -18.79 -2.56 3.85
C ASP A 32 -19.00 -2.80 2.33
N GLY A 33 -18.37 -3.84 1.77
CA GLY A 33 -18.42 -4.17 0.35
C GLY A 33 -17.48 -3.35 -0.54
N SER A 34 -16.71 -2.43 0.05
CA SER A 34 -15.70 -1.66 -0.66
C SER A 34 -14.47 -2.52 -1.01
N VAL A 35 -13.71 -2.09 -2.02
CA VAL A 35 -12.47 -2.75 -2.44
C VAL A 35 -11.32 -1.76 -2.27
N THR A 36 -10.29 -2.18 -1.54
CA THR A 36 -9.06 -1.42 -1.30
C THR A 36 -7.88 -2.05 -2.02
N VAL A 37 -6.82 -1.28 -2.23
CA VAL A 37 -5.48 -1.81 -2.49
C VAL A 37 -4.71 -1.83 -1.18
N ASP A 38 -4.27 -3.01 -0.77
CA ASP A 38 -3.50 -3.23 0.45
C ASP A 38 -2.06 -3.56 0.04
N PHE A 39 -1.12 -2.76 0.53
CA PHE A 39 0.31 -3.04 0.45
C PHE A 39 0.81 -3.35 1.85
N THR A 40 1.54 -4.45 2.01
CA THR A 40 2.14 -4.81 3.30
C THR A 40 3.59 -5.17 3.08
N HIS A 41 4.46 -4.49 3.82
CA HIS A 41 5.90 -4.70 3.83
C HIS A 41 6.30 -5.44 5.11
N PHE A 42 7.15 -6.46 4.98
CA PHE A 42 7.71 -7.25 6.07
C PHE A 42 9.15 -6.80 6.32
N ASP A 43 9.44 -6.37 7.54
CA ASP A 43 10.77 -5.93 7.98
C ASP A 43 10.85 -6.05 9.50
N ASP A 44 11.94 -6.61 10.03
CA ASP A 44 12.15 -6.82 11.46
C ASP A 44 12.29 -5.52 12.27
N SER A 45 12.49 -4.39 11.59
CA SER A 45 12.48 -3.06 12.20
C SER A 45 11.08 -2.65 12.68
N TYR A 46 10.00 -3.27 12.16
CA TYR A 46 8.65 -3.04 12.64
C TYR A 46 8.37 -3.81 13.93
N ARG A 47 7.58 -3.23 14.84
CA ARG A 47 7.15 -3.88 16.09
C ARG A 47 6.53 -5.27 15.91
N HIS A 48 5.85 -5.49 14.79
CA HIS A 48 5.17 -6.75 14.46
C HIS A 48 5.79 -7.45 13.24
N SER A 49 7.03 -7.12 12.88
CA SER A 49 7.74 -7.57 11.68
C SER A 49 6.99 -7.31 10.35
N ASN A 50 5.94 -6.49 10.37
CA ASN A 50 5.20 -6.09 9.20
C ASN A 50 4.47 -4.78 9.43
N LYS A 51 4.13 -4.12 8.32
CA LYS A 51 3.30 -2.92 8.31
C LYS A 51 2.60 -2.74 6.98
N SER A 52 1.46 -2.06 7.00
CA SER A 52 0.61 -1.94 5.82
C SER A 52 0.20 -0.51 5.51
N LEU A 53 0.05 -0.22 4.22
CA LEU A 53 -0.57 0.97 3.66
C LEU A 53 -1.79 0.55 2.83
N MET A 54 -2.82 1.39 2.80
CA MET A 54 -4.09 1.08 2.16
C MET A 54 -4.59 2.28 1.36
N ILE A 55 -5.04 2.02 0.12
CA ILE A 55 -5.73 3.03 -0.68
C ILE A 55 -7.22 2.67 -0.67
N TYR A 56 -8.01 3.56 -0.07
CA TYR A 56 -9.44 3.41 0.03
C TYR A 56 -10.17 4.01 -1.17
N PRO A 57 -11.36 3.51 -1.53
CA PRO A 57 -12.13 4.06 -2.64
C PRO A 57 -12.71 5.46 -2.35
N HIS A 58 -12.72 5.90 -1.09
CA HIS A 58 -13.14 7.24 -0.69
C HIS A 58 -11.99 8.25 -0.62
N HIS A 59 -10.73 7.80 -0.79
CA HIS A 59 -9.61 8.74 -0.94
C HIS A 59 -9.82 9.63 -2.16
N SER A 60 -9.42 10.89 -2.05
CA SER A 60 -9.25 11.77 -3.21
C SER A 60 -8.13 11.24 -4.12
N ASP A 61 -8.05 11.73 -5.35
CA ASP A 61 -6.97 11.37 -6.26
C ASP A 61 -5.59 11.80 -5.68
N GLU A 62 -5.55 12.90 -4.93
CA GLU A 62 -4.35 13.41 -4.26
C GLU A 62 -3.91 12.49 -3.12
N GLU A 63 -4.83 12.11 -2.22
CA GLU A 63 -4.57 11.18 -1.11
C GLU A 63 -4.14 9.80 -1.64
N ALA A 64 -4.79 9.31 -2.70
CA ALA A 64 -4.41 8.06 -3.34
C ALA A 64 -3.01 8.14 -3.97
N GLN A 65 -2.65 9.28 -4.57
CA GLN A 65 -1.35 9.50 -5.18
C GLN A 65 -0.24 9.58 -4.13
N GLU A 66 -0.46 10.25 -3.01
CA GLU A 66 0.51 10.34 -1.91
C GLU A 66 0.83 8.95 -1.33
N VAL A 67 -0.21 8.16 -1.03
CA VAL A 67 -0.04 6.79 -0.54
C VAL A 67 0.65 5.90 -1.57
N TYR A 68 0.32 6.06 -2.86
CA TYR A 68 0.96 5.33 -3.95
C TYR A 68 2.46 5.64 -4.08
N GLU A 69 2.86 6.92 -4.02
CA GLU A 69 4.28 7.29 -4.06
C GLU A 69 5.02 6.78 -2.83
N GLN A 70 4.40 6.80 -1.64
CA GLN A 70 5.00 6.18 -0.46
C GLN A 70 5.24 4.68 -0.65
N MET A 71 4.26 3.94 -1.19
CA MET A 71 4.44 2.52 -1.48
C MET A 71 5.62 2.27 -2.44
N LYS A 72 5.82 3.14 -3.43
CA LYS A 72 6.96 3.04 -4.36
C LYS A 72 8.30 3.25 -3.69
N LEU A 73 8.43 4.24 -2.80
CA LEU A 73 9.65 4.47 -2.03
C LEU A 73 10.01 3.27 -1.15
N VAL A 74 8.99 2.64 -0.54
CA VAL A 74 9.18 1.42 0.23
C VAL A 74 9.63 0.27 -0.67
N ILE A 75 9.00 0.08 -1.83
CA ILE A 75 9.38 -0.96 -2.80
C ILE A 75 10.82 -0.76 -3.32
N ALA A 76 11.26 0.49 -3.48
CA ALA A 76 12.63 0.81 -3.86
C ALA A 76 13.65 0.55 -2.73
N GLY A 77 13.19 0.22 -1.51
CA GLY A 77 14.04 0.08 -0.33
C GLY A 77 14.57 1.41 0.21
N GLU A 78 14.00 2.54 -0.22
CA GLU A 78 14.43 3.88 0.17
C GLU A 78 13.85 4.29 1.53
N GLU A 79 12.67 3.77 1.90
CA GLU A 79 11.97 4.13 3.13
C GLU A 79 11.28 2.93 3.82
N LEU A 80 11.08 3.05 5.14
CA LEU A 80 10.16 2.21 5.90
C LEU A 80 8.79 2.89 6.04
N ILE A 81 7.75 2.10 6.28
CA ILE A 81 6.42 2.64 6.55
C ILE A 81 6.41 3.25 7.97
N ASP A 82 6.16 4.56 8.10
CA ASP A 82 6.12 5.28 9.40
C ASP A 82 4.84 4.98 10.21
N GLU A 83 4.91 5.01 11.55
CA GLU A 83 3.80 4.68 12.50
C GLU A 83 2.68 5.72 12.45
N THR A 84 3.00 6.94 12.05
CA THR A 84 2.06 8.05 11.91
C THR A 84 1.11 7.88 10.72
N ASN A 85 1.52 7.16 9.66
CA ASN A 85 0.72 6.97 8.43
C ASN A 85 -0.21 5.75 8.49
N SER A 86 -0.20 4.99 9.60
CA SER A 86 -1.06 3.82 9.79
C SER A 86 -2.47 4.17 10.29
N ASN A 87 -2.73 5.45 10.57
CA ASN A 87 -3.96 5.92 11.21
C ASN A 87 -4.84 6.70 10.23
N SER A 88 -5.69 5.97 9.50
CA SER A 88 -6.97 6.49 8.98
C SER A 88 -7.96 5.33 8.81
N SER A 89 -8.31 4.62 9.89
CA SER A 89 -9.50 3.74 9.95
C SER A 89 -9.87 3.47 11.41
N ASN A 90 -10.54 4.45 12.02
CA ASN A 90 -11.51 4.20 13.09
C ASN A 90 -12.91 4.34 12.49
#